data_AF-A0A846J8C6-F1
#
_entry.id   AF-A0A846J8C6-F1
#
_cell.length_a   1.000
_cell.length_b   1.000
_cell.length_c   1.000
_cell.angle_alpha   90.00
_cell.angle_beta   90.00
_cell.angle_gamma   90.00
#
_symmetry.space_group_name_H-M   'P 1'
#
loop_
_entity.id
_entity.type
_entity.pdbx_description
1 polymer ?
#
loop_
_entity_poly.entity_id
_entity_poly.type
_entity_poly.pdbx_seq_one_letter_code
_entity_poly.pdbx_strand_id
1 'polypeptide(L)'
;MLTPQEFAQECELSYQQVLQMCKNKEISALKTEGGHFKIPEKELDIFKNSGYVTKEEYLRVIRENEKLKTIIKNCMNLLNATNNL
;
A
#
# COMPACT_ATOMS: atom_id res chain seq x y z
N MET A 1 -9.45 -0.74 17.42
CA MET A 1 -8.73 -2.00 17.08
C MET A 1 -9.75 -3.13 17.09
N LEU A 2 -9.77 -3.91 16.02
CA LEU A 2 -10.73 -4.96 15.74
C LEU A 2 -10.21 -6.32 16.20
N THR A 3 -11.11 -7.20 16.60
CA THR A 3 -10.86 -8.64 16.68
C THR A 3 -10.85 -9.25 15.28
N PRO A 4 -10.29 -10.46 15.10
CA PRO A 4 -10.36 -11.14 13.81
C PRO A 4 -11.80 -11.40 13.35
N GLN A 5 -12.75 -11.53 14.27
CA GLN A 5 -14.17 -11.72 13.95
C GLN A 5 -14.81 -10.43 13.40
N GLU A 6 -14.56 -9.29 14.04
CA GLU A 6 -15.05 -7.99 13.57
C GLU A 6 -14.40 -7.63 12.21
N PHE A 7 -13.08 -7.84 12.07
CA PHE A 7 -12.39 -7.61 10.80
C PHE A 7 -12.92 -8.49 9.66
N ALA A 8 -13.23 -9.76 9.95
CA ALA A 8 -13.82 -10.67 8.98
C ALA A 8 -15.18 -10.17 8.47
N GLN A 9 -16.02 -9.64 9.35
CA GLN A 9 -17.30 -9.05 8.98
C GLN A 9 -17.13 -7.81 8.10
N GLU A 10 -16.20 -6.91 8.46
CA GLU A 10 -15.96 -5.66 7.74
C GLU A 10 -15.35 -5.85 6.34
N CYS A 11 -14.62 -6.94 6.12
CA CYS A 11 -13.97 -7.26 4.85
C CYS A 11 -14.70 -8.35 4.04
N GLU A 12 -15.87 -8.83 4.52
CA GLU A 12 -16.60 -9.95 3.92
C GLU A 12 -15.74 -11.22 3.75
N LEU A 13 -14.83 -11.46 4.71
CA LEU A 13 -13.93 -12.62 4.75
C LEU A 13 -14.41 -13.62 5.81
N SER A 14 -13.95 -14.88 5.70
CA SER A 14 -14.15 -15.83 6.80
C SER A 14 -13.19 -15.57 7.96
N TYR A 15 -13.64 -15.85 9.18
CA TYR A 15 -12.81 -15.78 10.38
C TYR A 15 -11.49 -16.57 10.27
N GLN A 16 -11.55 -17.77 9.66
CA GLN A 16 -10.37 -18.63 9.48
C GLN A 16 -9.34 -18.01 8.53
N GLN A 17 -9.80 -17.38 7.44
CA GLN A 17 -8.92 -16.64 6.53
C GLN A 17 -8.22 -15.50 7.27
N VAL A 18 -8.97 -14.67 8.00
CA VAL A 18 -8.39 -13.54 8.76
C VAL A 18 -7.38 -14.02 9.81
N LEU A 19 -7.66 -15.12 10.52
CA LEU A 19 -6.69 -15.72 11.44
C LEU A 19 -5.42 -16.18 10.74
N GLN A 20 -5.53 -16.79 9.57
CA GLN A 20 -4.36 -17.23 8.81
C GLN A 20 -3.54 -16.03 8.33
N MET A 21 -4.19 -14.96 7.86
CA MET A 21 -3.54 -13.71 7.47
C MET A 21 -2.79 -13.06 8.64
N CYS A 22 -3.38 -13.07 9.85
CA CYS A 22 -2.70 -12.60 11.06
C CYS A 22 -1.44 -13.44 11.38
N LYS A 23 -1.51 -14.77 11.22
CA LYS A 23 -0.37 -15.67 11.47
C LYS A 23 0.73 -15.51 10.41
N ASN A 24 0.34 -15.34 9.16
CA ASN A 24 1.24 -15.15 8.02
C ASN A 24 1.84 -13.74 7.95
N LYS A 25 1.37 -12.81 8.80
CA LYS A 25 1.75 -11.39 8.79
C LYS A 25 1.38 -10.66 7.50
N GLU A 26 0.33 -11.12 6.83
CA GLU A 26 -0.26 -10.44 5.66
C GLU A 26 -1.05 -9.19 6.08
N ILE A 27 -1.56 -9.19 7.32
CA ILE A 27 -2.18 -8.05 7.98
C ILE A 27 -1.36 -7.73 9.23
N SER A 28 -1.14 -6.45 9.50
CA SER A 28 -0.40 -5.98 10.68
C SER A 28 -1.22 -6.16 11.96
N ALA A 29 -1.26 -7.36 12.51
CA ALA A 29 -1.98 -7.69 13.74
C ALA A 29 -1.05 -7.71 14.97
N LEU A 30 -1.53 -7.19 16.09
CA LEU A 30 -0.88 -7.27 17.40
C LEU A 30 -1.38 -8.51 18.15
N LYS A 31 -0.47 -9.30 18.69
CA LYS A 31 -0.81 -10.44 19.56
C LYS A 31 -0.77 -9.98 21.02
N THR A 32 -1.88 -10.15 21.73
CA THR A 32 -1.96 -9.85 23.17
C THR A 32 -1.26 -10.94 24.00
N GLU A 33 -0.98 -10.65 25.27
CA GLU A 33 -0.35 -11.62 26.19
C GLU A 33 -1.17 -12.91 26.34
N GLY A 34 -2.51 -12.82 26.25
CA GLY A 34 -3.42 -13.97 26.25
C GLY A 34 -3.49 -14.74 24.92
N GLY A 35 -2.69 -14.36 23.92
CA GLY A 35 -2.60 -15.06 22.64
C GLY A 35 -3.63 -14.67 21.59
N HIS A 36 -4.50 -13.70 21.87
CA HIS A 36 -5.50 -13.18 20.93
C HIS A 36 -4.88 -12.16 19.97
N PHE A 37 -5.43 -12.05 18.77
CA PHE A 37 -5.04 -11.01 17.82
C PHE A 37 -5.93 -9.77 17.95
N LYS A 38 -5.31 -8.60 17.75
CA LYS A 38 -5.96 -7.29 17.60
C LYS A 38 -5.45 -6.63 16.34
N ILE A 39 -6.35 -6.24 15.47
CA ILE A 39 -6.07 -5.70 14.14
C ILE A 39 -6.37 -4.20 14.14
N PRO A 40 -5.42 -3.32 13.79
CA PRO A 40 -5.69 -1.90 13.60
C PRO A 40 -6.73 -1.66 12.50
N GLU A 41 -7.63 -0.70 12.69
CA GLU A 41 -8.69 -0.39 11.71
C GLU A 41 -8.14 0.06 10.36
N LYS A 42 -6.97 0.72 10.33
CA LYS A 42 -6.26 1.09 9.09
C LYS A 42 -5.98 -0.08 8.15
N GLU A 43 -5.93 -1.31 8.66
CA GLU A 43 -5.71 -2.49 7.82
C GLU A 43 -6.95 -2.82 6.98
N LEU A 44 -8.14 -2.30 7.35
CA LEU A 44 -9.33 -2.37 6.51
C LEU A 44 -9.17 -1.61 5.20
N ASP A 45 -8.34 -0.55 5.17
CA ASP A 45 -8.15 0.28 3.97
C ASP A 45 -7.60 -0.55 2.80
N ILE A 46 -6.83 -1.61 3.09
CA ILE A 46 -6.32 -2.57 2.11
C ILE A 46 -7.46 -3.23 1.33
N PHE A 47 -8.61 -3.46 1.98
CA PHE A 47 -9.74 -4.21 1.43
C PHE A 47 -10.87 -3.30 0.96
N LYS A 48 -11.10 -2.18 1.65
CA LYS A 48 -12.22 -1.26 1.37
C LYS A 48 -11.88 -0.21 0.32
N ASN A 49 -10.61 0.16 0.17
CA ASN A 49 -10.22 1.22 -0.74
C ASN A 49 -9.63 0.63 -2.03
N SER A 50 -10.38 0.73 -3.13
CA SER A 50 -9.95 0.25 -4.45
C SER A 50 -8.69 0.96 -4.99
N GLY A 51 -8.30 2.09 -4.39
CA GLY A 51 -7.09 2.84 -4.70
C GLY A 51 -5.95 2.64 -3.69
N TYR A 52 -6.05 1.67 -2.77
CA TYR A 52 -4.98 1.42 -1.81
C TYR A 52 -3.69 1.01 -2.54
N VAL A 53 -2.60 1.72 -2.23
CA VAL A 53 -1.25 1.40 -2.69
C VAL A 53 -0.34 1.33 -1.48
N THR A 54 0.61 0.40 -1.51
CA THR A 54 1.62 0.34 -0.45
C THR A 54 2.50 1.57 -0.48
N LYS A 55 3.14 1.90 0.65
CA LYS A 55 4.11 2.99 0.71
C LYS A 55 5.24 2.76 -0.31
N GLU A 56 5.67 1.53 -0.46
CA GLU A 56 6.73 1.11 -1.38
C GLU A 56 6.33 1.35 -2.83
N GLU A 57 5.10 0.99 -3.20
CA GLU A 57 4.51 1.24 -4.52
C GLU A 57 4.44 2.75 -4.79
N TYR A 58 3.88 3.51 -3.85
CA TYR A 58 3.79 4.96 -3.95
C TYR A 58 5.17 5.60 -4.16
N LEU A 59 6.15 5.23 -3.35
CA LEU A 59 7.52 5.74 -3.46
C LEU A 59 8.19 5.33 -4.77
N ARG A 60 7.90 4.15 -5.31
CA ARG A 60 8.40 3.72 -6.63
C ARG A 60 7.90 4.66 -7.72
N VAL A 61 6.59 4.90 -7.77
CA VAL A 61 5.96 5.79 -8.76
C VAL A 61 6.52 7.21 -8.66
N ILE A 62 6.71 7.74 -7.45
CA ILE A 62 7.32 9.07 -7.26
C ILE A 62 8.74 9.13 -7.85
N ARG A 63 9.57 8.12 -7.60
CA ARG A 63 10.94 8.07 -8.16
C ARG A 63 10.94 8.01 -9.68
N GLU A 64 10.04 7.21 -10.26
CA GLU A 64 9.90 7.12 -11.71
C GLU A 64 9.45 8.46 -12.32
N ASN A 65 8.50 9.14 -11.68
CA ASN A 65 8.06 10.46 -12.12
C ASN A 65 9.20 11.49 -12.09
N GLU A 66 10.01 11.53 -11.03
CA GLU A 66 11.16 12.44 -10.95
C GLU A 66 12.22 12.12 -12.02
N LYS A 67 12.46 10.83 -12.29
CA LYS A 67 13.34 10.40 -13.38
C LYS A 67 12.79 10.85 -14.74
N LEU A 68 11.50 10.65 -15.01
CA LEU A 68 10.85 11.04 -16.27
C LEU A 68 10.88 12.56 -16.47
N LYS A 69 10.59 13.35 -15.43
CA LYS A 69 10.71 14.82 -15.48
C LYS A 69 12.12 15.26 -15.89
N THR A 70 13.14 14.61 -15.34
CA THR A 70 14.54 14.89 -15.69
C THR A 70 14.84 14.57 -17.16
N ILE A 71 14.38 13.41 -17.65
CA ILE A 71 14.54 13.01 -19.05
C ILE A 71 13.86 14.02 -19.98
N ILE A 72 12.61 14.38 -19.70
CA ILE A 72 11.83 15.33 -20.48
C ILE A 72 12.54 16.69 -20.55
N LYS A 73 13.03 17.19 -19.41
CA LYS A 73 13.79 18.45 -19.36
C LYS A 73 15.02 18.41 -20.25
N ASN A 74 15.78 17.31 -20.22
CA ASN A 74 16.96 17.14 -21.06
C ASN A 74 16.61 17.09 -22.55
N CYS A 75 15.54 16.37 -22.92
CA CYS A 75 15.05 16.34 -24.30
C CYS A 75 14.63 17.74 -24.79
N MET A 76 13.89 18.49 -23.98
CA MET A 76 13.50 19.87 -24.30
C MET A 76 14.71 20.78 -24.50
N ASN A 77 15.73 20.66 -23.63
CA ASN A 77 16.96 21.43 -23.76
C ASN A 77 17.69 21.13 -25.07
N LEU A 78 17.77 19.85 -25.48
CA LEU A 78 18.38 19.44 -26.74
C LEU A 78 17.60 19.98 -27.95
N LEU A 79 16.27 19.88 -27.94
CA LEU A 79 15.42 20.42 -29.00
C LEU A 79 15.58 21.93 -29.16
N ASN A 80 15.64 22.65 -28.04
CA ASN A 80 15.87 24.09 -28.06
C ASN A 80 17.27 24.44 -28.56
N ALA A 81 18.29 23.66 -28.23
CA ALA A 81 19.64 23.86 -28.77
C ALA A 81 19.68 23.64 -30.29
N THR A 82 18.96 22.64 -30.81
CA THR A 82 18.87 22.39 -32.27
C THR A 82 18.04 23.41 -33.02
N ASN A 83 16.99 23.98 -32.41
CA ASN A 83 16.15 25.00 -33.06
C ASN A 83 16.79 26.40 -33.10
N ASN A 84 17.86 26.63 -32.31
CA ASN A 84 18.62 27.87 -32.29
C ASN A 84 19.91 27.81 -33.14
N LEU A 85 20.11 26.73 -33.89
CA LEU A 85 21.15 26.52 -34.89
C LEU A 85 20.56 26.71 -36.30
#